data_AF-A0A849YZH4-F1
#
_entry.id   AF-A0A849YZH4-F1
#
_cell.length_a   1.000
_cell.length_b   1.000
_cell.length_c   1.000
_cell.angle_alpha   90.00
_cell.angle_beta   90.00
_cell.angle_gamma   90.00
#
_symmetry.space_group_name_H-M   'P 1'
#
loop_
_entity.id
_entity.type
_entity.pdbx_description
1 polymer ?
#
loop_
_entity_poly.entity_id
_entity_poly.type
_entity_poly.pdbx_seq_one_letter_code
_entity_poly.pdbx_strand_id
1 'polypeptide(L)'
;MSQKTAFESAWRPEDERLLARLEDEAAIEVLWRAQAPAGSAPPPASAAALAAATRDLSGGVDAVRAAASGDPSMLMTRLLVDRYAGLSGPFMHGSAVYFERLAEAWGTAALTASDRASADEAAVLAATRSMAAWLALAEERSYLAKLGRTLAHGARPEEAEAMAHEAALRFLNDLRSAAQNGARQLTSPSSRALASLGRIQGACNLAGLEASISRKHVSRADSSRAACIDAALAPLLDEVGDLKAREDGGEQARPTFERVRAVWEWSGRDESVEHFAVDNVTDLAWQIYKKAAWDKLRVLLEPCVPLFESLEARILRDPIGHVAYAADCAQMFVFLSESETDRMREWQNAERALRLCPSHRNGRLVMAHLCCHRAITLADQTTLFTARNDLTEAARLVERAEAMYPQSKSLSDAKKRVNEARVRWGVG
;
A
#
# COMPACT_ATOMS: atom_id res chain seq x y z
N MET A 1 -66.57 -16.05 -47.84
CA MET A 1 -65.27 -15.39 -48.07
C MET A 1 -64.60 -15.21 -46.73
N SER A 2 -63.70 -16.13 -46.36
CA SER A 2 -62.95 -16.08 -45.10
C SER A 2 -61.50 -15.77 -45.48
N GLN A 3 -61.11 -14.50 -45.37
CA GLN A 3 -59.71 -14.11 -45.37
C GLN A 3 -59.17 -14.45 -43.98
N LYS A 4 -58.54 -15.62 -43.87
CA LYS A 4 -57.68 -15.96 -42.74
C LYS A 4 -56.25 -16.02 -43.24
N THR A 5 -55.45 -15.15 -42.62
CA THR A 5 -54.04 -15.35 -42.22
C THR A 5 -52.98 -15.56 -43.30
N ALA A 6 -52.23 -14.51 -43.58
CA ALA A 6 -50.85 -14.59 -44.05
C ALA A 6 -50.04 -13.43 -43.45
N PHE A 7 -49.77 -13.50 -42.16
CA PHE A 7 -48.74 -12.71 -41.47
C PHE A 7 -47.92 -13.65 -40.59
N GLU A 8 -47.47 -14.78 -41.16
CA GLU A 8 -46.28 -15.47 -40.64
C GLU A 8 -45.07 -14.76 -41.26
N SER A 9 -44.65 -13.67 -40.64
CA SER A 9 -43.35 -13.06 -40.91
C SER A 9 -42.28 -14.08 -40.51
N ALA A 10 -41.76 -14.82 -41.48
CA ALA A 10 -40.72 -15.81 -41.26
C ALA A 10 -39.48 -15.15 -40.62
N TRP A 11 -39.13 -15.60 -39.42
CA TRP A 11 -37.92 -15.19 -38.69
C TRP A 11 -36.67 -15.54 -39.52
N ARG A 12 -35.86 -14.54 -39.86
CA ARG A 12 -34.66 -14.71 -40.70
C ARG A 12 -33.38 -14.88 -39.88
N PRO A 13 -32.31 -15.46 -40.44
CA PRO A 13 -31.01 -15.51 -39.77
C PRO A 13 -30.46 -14.14 -39.35
N GLU A 14 -30.79 -13.08 -40.09
CA GLU A 14 -30.45 -11.70 -39.71
C GLU A 14 -31.21 -11.23 -38.47
N ASP A 15 -32.48 -11.64 -38.32
CA ASP A 15 -33.31 -11.31 -37.15
C ASP A 15 -32.74 -12.02 -35.90
N GLU A 16 -32.29 -13.27 -36.04
CA GLU A 16 -31.62 -14.03 -34.96
C GLU A 16 -30.30 -13.37 -34.53
N ARG A 17 -29.47 -12.92 -35.48
CA ARG A 17 -28.21 -12.22 -35.16
C ARG A 17 -28.46 -10.86 -34.50
N LEU A 18 -29.49 -10.15 -34.95
CA LEU A 18 -29.88 -8.88 -34.34
C LEU A 18 -30.39 -9.10 -32.92
N LEU A 19 -31.22 -10.12 -32.69
CA LEU A 19 -31.71 -10.48 -31.37
C LEU A 19 -30.54 -10.82 -30.43
N ALA A 20 -29.63 -11.70 -30.84
CA ALA A 20 -28.47 -12.08 -30.03
C ALA A 20 -27.61 -10.86 -29.64
N ARG A 21 -27.40 -9.94 -30.58
CA ARG A 21 -26.67 -8.69 -30.30
C ARG A 21 -27.41 -7.80 -29.28
N LEU A 22 -28.74 -7.65 -29.42
CA LEU A 22 -29.54 -6.87 -28.48
C LEU A 22 -29.56 -7.50 -27.09
N GLU A 23 -29.59 -8.83 -26.99
CA GLU A 23 -29.44 -9.56 -25.73
C GLU A 23 -28.07 -9.30 -25.10
N ASP A 24 -26.99 -9.31 -25.88
CA ASP A 24 -25.63 -9.06 -25.41
C ASP A 24 -25.47 -7.61 -24.90
N GLU A 25 -26.02 -6.63 -25.62
CA GLU A 25 -26.07 -5.22 -25.21
C GLU A 25 -26.85 -5.05 -23.89
N ALA A 26 -28.04 -5.66 -23.79
CA ALA A 26 -28.87 -5.62 -22.59
C ALA A 26 -28.20 -6.30 -21.38
N ALA A 27 -27.58 -7.45 -21.58
CA ALA A 27 -26.87 -8.19 -20.53
C ALA A 27 -25.71 -7.37 -19.94
N ILE A 28 -24.92 -6.72 -20.79
CA ILE A 28 -23.80 -5.86 -20.35
C ILE A 28 -24.30 -4.60 -19.66
N GLU A 29 -25.42 -4.01 -20.11
CA GLU A 29 -26.00 -2.86 -19.43
C GLU A 29 -26.48 -3.22 -18.01
N VAL A 30 -27.18 -4.35 -17.85
CA VAL A 30 -27.63 -4.83 -16.53
C VAL A 30 -26.45 -5.15 -15.62
N LEU A 31 -25.43 -5.84 -16.15
CA LEU A 31 -24.19 -6.12 -15.44
C LEU A 31 -23.49 -4.83 -14.98
N TRP A 32 -23.35 -3.85 -15.88
CA TRP A 32 -22.72 -2.57 -15.58
C TRP A 32 -23.45 -1.84 -14.47
N ARG A 33 -24.78 -1.75 -14.53
CA ARG A 33 -25.58 -1.12 -13.47
C ARG A 33 -25.43 -1.81 -12.11
N ALA A 34 -25.14 -3.11 -12.10
CA ALA A 34 -24.90 -3.86 -10.87
C ALA A 34 -23.49 -3.67 -10.28
N GLN A 35 -22.49 -3.30 -11.10
CA GLN A 35 -21.08 -3.21 -10.68
C GLN A 35 -20.52 -1.79 -10.62
N ALA A 36 -20.99 -0.89 -11.48
CA ALA A 36 -20.51 0.48 -11.57
C ALA A 36 -21.15 1.37 -10.49
N PRO A 37 -20.49 2.46 -10.09
CA PRO A 37 -21.09 3.45 -9.19
C PRO A 37 -22.41 3.98 -9.75
N ALA A 38 -23.37 4.25 -8.86
CA ALA A 38 -24.64 4.85 -9.25
C ALA A 38 -24.44 6.16 -10.01
N GLY A 39 -25.14 6.32 -11.15
CA GLY A 39 -25.02 7.51 -12.00
C GLY A 39 -23.86 7.50 -12.99
N SER A 40 -23.07 6.43 -13.06
CA SER A 40 -22.03 6.28 -14.08
C SER A 40 -22.64 6.20 -15.49
N ALA A 41 -21.95 6.78 -16.47
CA ALA A 41 -22.32 6.62 -17.88
C ALA A 41 -22.37 5.13 -18.27
N PRO A 42 -23.28 4.73 -19.19
CA PRO A 42 -23.35 3.34 -19.63
C PRO A 42 -22.04 2.91 -20.33
N PRO A 43 -21.72 1.60 -20.35
CA PRO A 43 -20.54 1.12 -21.03
C PRO A 43 -20.69 1.33 -22.54
N PRO A 44 -19.58 1.46 -23.30
CA PRO A 44 -19.65 1.58 -24.75
C PRO A 44 -20.33 0.34 -25.35
N ALA A 45 -21.04 0.48 -26.46
CA ALA A 45 -21.70 -0.65 -27.12
C ALA A 45 -20.73 -1.79 -27.50
N SER A 46 -19.45 -1.47 -27.71
CA SER A 46 -18.39 -2.47 -27.93
C SER A 46 -18.18 -3.42 -26.74
N ALA A 47 -18.61 -3.05 -25.53
CA ALA A 47 -18.58 -3.93 -24.36
C ALA A 47 -19.52 -5.14 -24.51
N ALA A 48 -20.54 -5.08 -25.38
CA ALA A 48 -21.38 -6.24 -25.73
C ALA A 48 -20.55 -7.42 -26.28
N ALA A 49 -19.37 -7.15 -26.85
CA ALA A 49 -18.45 -8.19 -27.27
C ALA A 49 -18.00 -9.11 -26.12
N LEU A 50 -18.02 -8.62 -24.87
CA LEU A 50 -17.75 -9.45 -23.69
C LEU A 50 -18.89 -10.45 -23.41
N ALA A 51 -20.15 -10.02 -23.53
CA ALA A 51 -21.29 -10.94 -23.39
C ALA A 51 -21.27 -11.98 -24.50
N ALA A 52 -21.04 -11.57 -25.75
CA ALA A 52 -20.88 -12.48 -26.89
C ALA A 52 -19.79 -13.53 -26.62
N ALA A 53 -18.59 -13.09 -26.19
CA ALA A 53 -17.48 -13.98 -25.89
C ALA A 53 -17.73 -14.88 -24.66
N THR A 54 -18.58 -14.45 -23.73
CA THR A 54 -18.95 -15.25 -22.55
C THR A 54 -19.81 -16.44 -22.94
N ARG A 55 -20.58 -16.37 -24.04
CA ARG A 55 -21.42 -17.49 -24.51
C ARG A 55 -20.62 -18.75 -24.84
N ASP A 56 -19.34 -18.59 -25.18
CA ASP A 56 -18.41 -19.69 -25.46
C ASP A 56 -17.91 -20.41 -24.19
N LEU A 57 -18.17 -19.85 -23.00
CA LEU A 57 -17.83 -20.48 -21.73
C LEU A 57 -18.93 -21.46 -21.30
N SER A 58 -18.56 -22.42 -20.44
CA SER A 58 -19.50 -23.36 -19.84
C SER A 58 -20.62 -22.62 -19.09
N GLY A 59 -21.87 -22.79 -19.52
CA GLY A 59 -23.04 -22.11 -18.95
C GLY A 59 -23.14 -20.61 -19.31
N GLY A 60 -22.35 -20.15 -20.28
CA GLY A 60 -22.30 -18.75 -20.70
C GLY A 60 -23.59 -18.25 -21.35
N VAL A 61 -24.21 -19.09 -22.19
CA VAL A 61 -25.49 -18.75 -22.85
C VAL A 61 -26.58 -18.44 -21.83
N ASP A 62 -26.74 -19.30 -20.82
CA ASP A 62 -27.74 -19.10 -19.76
C ASP A 62 -27.42 -17.87 -18.90
N ALA A 63 -26.13 -17.63 -18.61
CA ALA A 63 -25.70 -16.46 -17.85
C ALA A 63 -26.01 -15.14 -18.58
N VAL A 64 -25.76 -15.07 -19.89
CA VAL A 64 -26.07 -13.89 -20.71
C VAL A 64 -27.58 -13.68 -20.81
N ARG A 65 -28.35 -14.75 -21.04
CA ARG A 65 -29.82 -14.66 -21.11
C ARG A 65 -30.44 -14.22 -19.77
N ALA A 66 -29.94 -14.73 -18.65
CA ALA A 66 -30.38 -14.32 -17.32
C ALA A 66 -30.08 -12.84 -17.06
N ALA A 67 -28.88 -12.37 -17.42
CA ALA A 67 -28.50 -10.97 -17.30
C ALA A 67 -29.37 -10.05 -18.18
N ALA A 68 -29.63 -10.43 -19.43
CA ALA A 68 -30.53 -9.69 -20.32
C ALA A 68 -31.96 -9.60 -19.77
N SER A 69 -32.37 -10.58 -18.95
CA SER A 69 -33.67 -10.63 -18.27
C SER A 69 -33.69 -9.90 -16.91
N GLY A 70 -32.56 -9.30 -16.49
CA GLY A 70 -32.46 -8.49 -15.28
C GLY A 70 -31.67 -9.10 -14.12
N ASP A 71 -31.15 -10.34 -14.23
CA ASP A 71 -30.33 -10.97 -13.19
C ASP A 71 -28.86 -11.16 -13.65
N PRO A 72 -27.94 -10.26 -13.26
CA PRO A 72 -26.55 -10.34 -13.68
C PRO A 72 -25.71 -11.35 -12.89
N SER A 73 -26.25 -12.00 -11.86
CA SER A 73 -25.46 -12.75 -10.86
C SER A 73 -24.60 -13.86 -11.48
N MET A 74 -25.19 -14.61 -12.43
CA MET A 74 -24.47 -15.66 -13.15
C MET A 74 -23.38 -15.07 -14.05
N LEU A 75 -23.68 -14.00 -14.77
CA LEU A 75 -22.72 -13.34 -15.66
C LEU A 75 -21.55 -12.75 -14.87
N MET A 76 -21.83 -12.06 -13.76
CA MET A 76 -20.81 -11.55 -12.83
C MET A 76 -19.85 -12.66 -12.40
N THR A 77 -20.38 -13.79 -11.97
CA THR A 77 -19.58 -14.94 -11.53
C THR A 77 -18.67 -15.46 -12.64
N ARG A 78 -19.15 -15.49 -13.89
CA ARG A 78 -18.37 -15.95 -15.05
C ARG A 78 -17.26 -14.99 -15.45
N LEU A 79 -17.43 -13.68 -15.21
CA LEU A 79 -16.40 -12.68 -15.46
C LEU A 79 -15.33 -12.63 -14.38
N LEU A 80 -15.65 -13.07 -13.16
CA LEU A 80 -14.70 -13.17 -12.06
C LEU A 80 -13.87 -14.46 -12.16
N VAL A 81 -13.19 -14.65 -13.30
CA VAL A 81 -12.33 -15.81 -13.52
C VAL A 81 -11.18 -15.85 -12.51
N ASP A 82 -10.74 -17.06 -12.17
CA ASP A 82 -9.55 -17.31 -11.35
C ASP A 82 -8.25 -17.18 -12.15
N ARG A 83 -8.33 -17.44 -13.47
CA ARG A 83 -7.21 -17.33 -14.40
C ARG A 83 -7.67 -17.06 -15.84
N TYR A 84 -6.96 -16.19 -16.56
CA TYR A 84 -7.24 -15.89 -17.97
C TYR A 84 -6.57 -16.85 -18.96
N ALA A 85 -5.42 -17.44 -18.61
CA ALA A 85 -4.75 -18.42 -19.46
C ALA A 85 -5.69 -19.56 -19.85
N GLY A 86 -5.78 -19.84 -21.15
CA GLY A 86 -6.66 -20.86 -21.73
C GLY A 86 -8.06 -20.37 -22.12
N LEU A 87 -8.41 -19.10 -21.83
CA LEU A 87 -9.64 -18.48 -22.34
C LEU A 87 -9.45 -17.97 -23.77
N SER A 88 -10.53 -17.55 -24.43
CA SER A 88 -10.47 -17.05 -25.80
C SER A 88 -9.94 -15.60 -25.84
N GLY A 89 -9.21 -15.25 -26.91
CA GLY A 89 -8.77 -13.88 -27.16
C GLY A 89 -9.90 -12.83 -27.11
N PRO A 90 -11.08 -13.08 -27.73
CA PRO A 90 -12.24 -12.19 -27.60
C PRO A 90 -12.68 -11.95 -26.15
N PHE A 91 -12.70 -13.00 -25.31
CA PHE A 91 -13.09 -12.88 -23.91
C PHE A 91 -12.09 -12.05 -23.10
N MET A 92 -10.79 -12.32 -23.29
CA MET A 92 -9.72 -11.55 -22.66
C MET A 92 -9.79 -10.07 -23.05
N HIS A 93 -9.93 -9.77 -24.35
CA HIS A 93 -10.04 -8.39 -24.82
C HIS A 93 -11.30 -7.68 -24.28
N GLY A 94 -12.47 -8.34 -24.33
CA GLY A 94 -13.71 -7.81 -23.77
C GLY A 94 -13.59 -7.52 -22.27
N SER A 95 -12.96 -8.43 -21.53
CA SER A 95 -12.73 -8.29 -20.09
C SER A 95 -11.78 -7.13 -19.79
N ALA A 96 -10.70 -6.99 -20.57
CA ALA A 96 -9.72 -5.92 -20.43
C ALA A 96 -10.38 -4.54 -20.54
N VAL A 97 -11.17 -4.33 -21.59
CA VAL A 97 -11.89 -3.07 -21.85
C VAL A 97 -12.99 -2.83 -20.83
N TYR A 98 -13.77 -3.85 -20.46
CA TYR A 98 -14.86 -3.71 -19.49
C TYR A 98 -14.33 -3.29 -18.11
N PHE A 99 -13.31 -4.00 -17.60
CA PHE A 99 -12.75 -3.68 -16.29
C PHE A 99 -11.95 -2.38 -16.28
N GLU A 100 -11.39 -1.97 -17.42
CA GLU A 100 -10.76 -0.64 -17.57
C GLU A 100 -11.80 0.47 -17.37
N ARG A 101 -12.95 0.36 -18.04
CA ARG A 101 -14.06 1.31 -17.88
C ARG A 101 -14.62 1.29 -16.47
N LEU A 102 -14.73 0.12 -15.86
CA LEU A 102 -15.19 0.01 -14.48
C LEU A 102 -14.21 0.69 -13.51
N ALA A 103 -12.90 0.56 -13.73
CA ALA A 103 -11.87 1.25 -12.95
C ALA A 103 -11.95 2.77 -13.10
N GLU A 104 -12.18 3.28 -14.32
CA GLU A 104 -12.39 4.72 -14.57
C GLU A 104 -13.65 5.25 -13.87
N ALA A 105 -14.75 4.51 -13.91
CA ALA A 105 -16.01 4.88 -13.27
C ALA A 105 -15.86 4.99 -11.75
N TRP A 106 -15.28 3.95 -11.11
CA TRP A 106 -14.97 3.97 -9.68
C TRP A 106 -13.96 5.06 -9.32
N GLY A 107 -12.93 5.27 -10.14
CA GLY A 107 -11.95 6.32 -9.92
C GLY A 107 -12.53 7.74 -9.99
N THR A 108 -13.55 7.94 -10.82
CA THR A 108 -14.30 9.21 -10.90
C THR A 108 -15.21 9.38 -9.69
N ALA A 109 -15.95 8.33 -9.32
CA ALA A 109 -16.84 8.36 -8.15
C ALA A 109 -16.08 8.58 -6.83
N ALA A 110 -14.86 8.04 -6.71
CA ALA A 110 -14.01 8.24 -5.53
C ALA A 110 -13.64 9.71 -5.26
N LEU A 111 -13.80 10.62 -6.24
CA LEU A 111 -13.55 12.05 -6.03
C LEU A 111 -14.66 12.75 -5.24
N THR A 112 -15.86 12.17 -5.21
CA THR A 112 -17.05 12.76 -4.58
C THR A 112 -17.72 11.84 -3.55
N ALA A 113 -17.27 10.59 -3.43
CA ALA A 113 -17.80 9.62 -2.49
C ALA A 113 -17.54 10.00 -1.02
N SER A 114 -18.52 9.71 -0.16
CA SER A 114 -18.37 9.82 1.30
C SER A 114 -17.38 8.78 1.85
N ASP A 115 -17.40 7.56 1.31
CA ASP A 115 -16.42 6.52 1.57
C ASP A 115 -15.44 6.39 0.39
N ARG A 116 -14.46 7.30 0.40
CA ARG A 116 -13.42 7.37 -0.62
C ARG A 116 -12.56 6.10 -0.68
N ALA A 117 -12.23 5.53 0.48
CA ALA A 117 -11.31 4.40 0.56
C ALA A 117 -11.89 3.16 -0.13
N SER A 118 -13.17 2.88 0.10
CA SER A 118 -13.90 1.79 -0.57
C SER A 118 -13.96 1.98 -2.09
N ALA A 119 -14.23 3.20 -2.56
CA ALA A 119 -14.29 3.52 -3.98
C ALA A 119 -12.90 3.43 -4.67
N ASP A 120 -11.84 3.89 -4.00
CA ASP A 120 -10.46 3.76 -4.49
C ASP A 120 -10.03 2.28 -4.55
N GLU A 121 -10.40 1.46 -3.57
CA GLU A 121 -10.14 0.02 -3.58
C GLU A 121 -10.86 -0.68 -4.74
N ALA A 122 -12.14 -0.39 -4.95
CA ALA A 122 -12.91 -0.92 -6.08
C ALA A 122 -12.28 -0.55 -7.44
N ALA A 123 -11.80 0.69 -7.59
CA ALA A 123 -11.10 1.14 -8.78
C ALA A 123 -9.80 0.35 -9.02
N VAL A 124 -9.00 0.13 -7.98
CA VAL A 124 -7.74 -0.63 -8.06
C VAL A 124 -7.99 -2.11 -8.35
N LEU A 125 -9.04 -2.71 -7.78
CA LEU A 125 -9.43 -4.09 -8.06
C LEU A 125 -9.89 -4.28 -9.51
N ALA A 126 -10.72 -3.37 -10.03
CA ALA A 126 -11.12 -3.37 -11.43
C ALA A 126 -9.91 -3.17 -12.35
N ALA A 127 -9.02 -2.22 -12.05
CA ALA A 127 -7.77 -2.03 -12.79
C ALA A 127 -6.93 -3.31 -12.80
N THR A 128 -6.81 -4.00 -11.66
CA THR A 128 -6.07 -5.27 -11.56
C THR A 128 -6.61 -6.35 -12.51
N ARG A 129 -7.94 -6.48 -12.62
CA ARG A 129 -8.56 -7.42 -13.56
C ARG A 129 -8.36 -7.01 -15.02
N SER A 130 -8.44 -5.71 -15.32
CA SER A 130 -8.14 -5.19 -16.65
C SER A 130 -6.68 -5.48 -17.05
N MET A 131 -5.72 -5.17 -16.17
CA MET A 131 -4.30 -5.46 -16.39
C MET A 131 -4.04 -6.95 -16.61
N ALA A 132 -4.67 -7.81 -15.81
CA ALA A 132 -4.54 -9.26 -15.97
C ALA A 132 -5.05 -9.73 -17.34
N ALA A 133 -6.18 -9.21 -17.79
CA ALA A 133 -6.75 -9.53 -19.09
C ALA A 133 -5.86 -9.03 -20.25
N TRP A 134 -5.32 -7.81 -20.15
CA TRP A 134 -4.37 -7.25 -21.11
C TRP A 134 -3.06 -8.05 -21.17
N LEU A 135 -2.52 -8.46 -20.01
CA LEU A 135 -1.32 -9.29 -19.92
C LEU A 135 -1.54 -10.68 -20.54
N ALA A 136 -2.67 -11.33 -20.25
CA ALA A 136 -2.99 -12.62 -20.85
C ALA A 136 -3.21 -12.50 -22.37
N LEU A 137 -3.87 -11.42 -22.81
CA LEU A 137 -4.07 -11.14 -24.22
C LEU A 137 -2.75 -10.92 -24.97
N ALA A 138 -1.75 -10.29 -24.32
CA ALA A 138 -0.42 -10.09 -24.90
C ALA A 138 0.30 -11.41 -25.22
N GLU A 139 -0.02 -12.49 -24.51
CA GLU A 139 0.46 -13.85 -24.79
C GLU A 139 -0.41 -14.58 -25.84
N GLU A 140 -1.67 -14.18 -26.03
CA GLU A 140 -2.52 -14.62 -27.15
C GLU A 140 -2.17 -13.86 -28.44
N ARG A 141 -1.00 -14.21 -28.99
CA ARG A 141 -0.44 -13.56 -30.19
C ARG A 141 -1.31 -13.76 -31.43
N SER A 142 -2.04 -14.87 -31.54
CA SER A 142 -2.79 -15.21 -32.76
C SER A 142 -4.01 -14.31 -32.97
N TYR A 143 -4.73 -14.02 -31.89
CA TYR A 143 -5.86 -13.10 -31.88
C TYR A 143 -5.39 -11.67 -32.07
N LEU A 144 -4.34 -11.23 -31.34
CA LEU A 144 -3.77 -9.89 -31.52
C LEU A 144 -3.26 -9.68 -32.94
N ALA A 145 -2.59 -10.67 -33.53
CA ALA A 145 -2.16 -10.64 -34.92
C ALA A 145 -3.32 -10.45 -35.89
N LYS A 146 -4.42 -11.19 -35.69
CA LYS A 146 -5.63 -11.09 -36.51
C LYS A 146 -6.26 -9.70 -36.38
N LEU A 147 -6.35 -9.17 -35.16
CA LEU A 147 -6.88 -7.84 -34.90
C LEU A 147 -6.00 -6.76 -35.55
N GLY A 148 -4.68 -6.83 -35.35
CA GLY A 148 -3.70 -5.92 -35.93
C GLY A 148 -3.77 -5.88 -37.45
N ARG A 149 -3.81 -7.05 -38.12
CA ARG A 149 -3.95 -7.14 -39.58
C ARG A 149 -5.25 -6.53 -40.10
N THR A 150 -6.32 -6.59 -39.31
CA THR A 150 -7.61 -6.01 -39.68
C THR A 150 -7.57 -4.47 -39.61
N LEU A 151 -6.83 -3.92 -38.67
CA LEU A 151 -6.78 -2.47 -38.38
C LEU A 151 -5.66 -1.73 -39.13
N ALA A 152 -4.55 -2.39 -39.42
CA ALA A 152 -3.33 -1.73 -39.87
C ALA A 152 -3.28 -1.40 -41.38
N HIS A 153 -4.42 -1.47 -42.10
CA HIS A 153 -4.65 -1.09 -43.50
C HIS A 153 -3.38 -0.89 -44.38
N GLY A 154 -2.60 -1.96 -44.59
CA GLY A 154 -1.39 -1.94 -45.44
C GLY A 154 -0.06 -2.19 -44.73
N ALA A 155 -0.02 -2.30 -43.39
CA ALA A 155 1.19 -2.72 -42.67
C ALA A 155 1.58 -4.17 -42.97
N ARG A 156 2.87 -4.48 -42.86
CA ARG A 156 3.35 -5.86 -42.98
C ARG A 156 2.84 -6.71 -41.79
N PRO A 157 2.64 -8.03 -41.95
CA PRO A 157 2.13 -8.88 -40.87
C PRO A 157 2.92 -8.77 -39.56
N GLU A 158 4.25 -8.73 -39.64
CA GLU A 158 5.14 -8.60 -38.46
C GLU A 158 4.98 -7.24 -37.75
N GLU A 159 4.78 -6.15 -38.52
CA GLU A 159 4.53 -4.81 -37.96
C GLU A 159 3.17 -4.74 -37.27
N ALA A 160 2.13 -5.31 -37.90
CA ALA A 160 0.79 -5.38 -37.33
C ALA A 160 0.76 -6.21 -36.02
N GLU A 161 1.55 -7.28 -35.96
CA GLU A 161 1.72 -8.10 -34.76
C GLU A 161 2.45 -7.36 -33.63
N ALA A 162 3.55 -6.66 -33.96
CA ALA A 162 4.28 -5.84 -32.99
C ALA A 162 3.40 -4.71 -32.43
N MET A 163 2.67 -4.00 -33.30
CA MET A 163 1.74 -2.93 -32.89
C MET A 163 0.64 -3.45 -31.97
N ALA A 164 0.06 -4.61 -32.28
CA ALA A 164 -1.00 -5.20 -31.45
C ALA A 164 -0.47 -5.64 -30.07
N HIS A 165 0.72 -6.24 -30.03
CA HIS A 165 1.38 -6.60 -28.78
C HIS A 165 1.74 -5.36 -27.93
N GLU A 166 2.27 -4.31 -28.55
CA GLU A 166 2.56 -3.04 -27.87
C GLU A 166 1.28 -2.39 -27.33
N ALA A 167 0.19 -2.40 -28.11
CA ALA A 167 -1.10 -1.88 -27.68
C ALA A 167 -1.64 -2.63 -26.45
N ALA A 168 -1.46 -3.95 -26.39
CA ALA A 168 -1.86 -4.76 -25.23
C ALA A 168 -1.04 -4.45 -23.96
N LEU A 169 0.17 -3.91 -24.10
CA LEU A 169 1.03 -3.53 -22.97
C LEU A 169 1.02 -2.02 -22.68
N ARG A 170 0.27 -1.22 -23.45
CA ARG A 170 0.20 0.24 -23.31
C ARG A 170 -0.24 0.68 -21.91
N PHE A 171 -1.13 -0.07 -21.28
CA PHE A 171 -1.64 0.24 -19.93
C PHE A 171 -0.52 0.43 -18.88
N LEU A 172 0.62 -0.27 -19.00
CA LEU A 172 1.76 -0.08 -18.08
C LEU A 172 2.37 1.31 -18.21
N ASN A 173 2.47 1.81 -19.45
CA ASN A 173 2.95 3.17 -19.71
C ASN A 173 1.94 4.20 -19.23
N ASP A 174 0.64 3.97 -19.47
CA ASP A 174 -0.43 4.87 -19.06
C ASP A 174 -0.51 4.99 -17.54
N LEU A 175 -0.41 3.88 -16.81
CA LEU A 175 -0.33 3.87 -15.35
C LEU A 175 0.90 4.60 -14.82
N ARG A 176 2.06 4.36 -15.42
CA ARG A 176 3.28 5.09 -15.06
C ARG A 176 3.10 6.60 -15.27
N SER A 177 2.60 7.01 -16.42
CA SER A 177 2.36 8.44 -16.72
C SER A 177 1.33 9.05 -15.77
N ALA A 178 0.24 8.35 -15.47
CA ALA A 178 -0.77 8.80 -14.52
C ALA A 178 -0.21 8.94 -13.09
N ALA A 179 0.62 7.99 -12.65
CA ALA A 179 1.31 8.09 -11.37
C ALA A 179 2.30 9.27 -11.35
N GLN A 180 3.11 9.45 -12.40
CA GLN A 180 4.09 10.54 -12.47
C GLN A 180 3.46 11.94 -12.49
N ASN A 181 2.39 12.13 -13.27
CA ASN A 181 1.78 13.45 -13.49
C ASN A 181 1.26 14.12 -12.22
N GLY A 182 0.89 13.32 -11.20
CA GLY A 182 0.38 13.83 -9.93
C GLY A 182 1.29 13.60 -8.72
N ALA A 183 2.49 13.03 -8.91
CA ALA A 183 3.34 12.62 -7.78
C ALA A 183 3.78 13.81 -6.91
N ARG A 184 4.17 14.94 -7.52
CA ARG A 184 4.59 16.14 -6.77
C ARG A 184 3.46 16.80 -6.01
N GLN A 185 2.23 16.66 -6.48
CA GLN A 185 1.01 17.23 -5.86
C GLN A 185 0.22 16.20 -5.04
N LEU A 186 0.72 14.96 -4.94
CA LEU A 186 0.07 13.86 -4.24
C LEU A 186 -1.39 13.66 -4.66
N THR A 187 -1.68 13.78 -5.96
CA THR A 187 -3.06 13.68 -6.44
C THR A 187 -3.59 12.26 -6.28
N SER A 188 -4.89 12.15 -6.03
CA SER A 188 -5.54 10.85 -5.81
C SER A 188 -5.60 9.95 -7.06
N PRO A 189 -5.82 10.48 -8.28
CA PRO A 189 -5.64 9.69 -9.49
C PRO A 189 -4.24 9.08 -9.60
N SER A 190 -3.22 9.84 -9.23
CA SER A 190 -1.82 9.41 -9.22
C SER A 190 -1.55 8.34 -8.14
N SER A 191 -2.12 8.50 -6.93
CA SER A 191 -2.08 7.47 -5.86
C SER A 191 -2.70 6.15 -6.33
N ARG A 192 -3.89 6.18 -6.95
CA ARG A 192 -4.54 4.98 -7.50
C ARG A 192 -3.71 4.31 -8.59
N ALA A 193 -3.09 5.09 -9.47
CA ALA A 193 -2.22 4.55 -10.51
C ALA A 193 -0.98 3.86 -9.88
N LEU A 194 -0.37 4.47 -8.86
CA LEU A 194 0.71 3.87 -8.09
C LEU A 194 0.28 2.57 -7.38
N ALA A 195 -0.90 2.58 -6.74
CA ALA A 195 -1.48 1.40 -6.11
C ALA A 195 -1.74 0.27 -7.12
N SER A 196 -2.20 0.62 -8.32
CA SER A 196 -2.41 -0.34 -9.42
C SER A 196 -1.09 -0.93 -9.92
N LEU A 197 -0.03 -0.12 -10.08
CA LEU A 197 1.32 -0.64 -10.36
C LEU A 197 1.76 -1.63 -9.28
N GLY A 198 1.41 -1.39 -8.02
CA GLY A 198 1.72 -2.30 -6.91
C GLY A 198 0.96 -3.63 -6.93
N ARG A 199 -0.06 -3.77 -7.79
CA ARG A 199 -0.84 -5.00 -7.97
C ARG A 199 -0.40 -5.81 -9.19
N ILE A 200 0.67 -5.42 -9.89
CA ILE A 200 1.11 -6.11 -11.11
C ILE A 200 1.45 -7.58 -10.89
N GLN A 201 2.03 -7.96 -9.74
CA GLN A 201 2.23 -9.38 -9.42
C GLN A 201 0.89 -10.15 -9.34
N GLY A 202 -0.13 -9.55 -8.71
CA GLY A 202 -1.48 -10.11 -8.65
C GLY A 202 -2.11 -10.22 -10.04
N ALA A 203 -1.93 -9.19 -10.89
CA ALA A 203 -2.39 -9.21 -12.27
C ALA A 203 -1.68 -10.31 -13.10
N CYS A 204 -0.38 -10.51 -12.92
CA CYS A 204 0.38 -11.58 -13.58
C CYS A 204 -0.11 -12.98 -13.16
N ASN A 205 -0.40 -13.16 -11.87
CA ASN A 205 -0.94 -14.42 -11.34
C ASN A 205 -2.32 -14.73 -11.92
N LEU A 206 -3.20 -13.71 -11.98
CA LEU A 206 -4.54 -13.81 -12.56
C LEU A 206 -4.49 -13.99 -14.08
N ALA A 207 -3.52 -13.39 -14.76
CA ALA A 207 -3.28 -13.64 -16.18
C ALA A 207 -2.83 -15.10 -16.43
N GLY A 208 -2.17 -15.73 -15.44
CA GLY A 208 -1.62 -17.08 -15.56
C GLY A 208 -0.27 -17.11 -16.27
N LEU A 209 0.50 -16.03 -16.17
CA LEU A 209 1.82 -15.92 -16.80
C LEU A 209 2.86 -16.81 -16.09
N GLU A 210 3.85 -17.26 -16.85
CA GLU A 210 5.03 -17.89 -16.28
C GLU A 210 5.82 -16.93 -15.38
N ALA A 211 6.55 -17.47 -14.40
CA ALA A 211 7.36 -16.68 -13.48
C ALA A 211 8.48 -15.88 -14.19
N SER A 212 9.03 -16.40 -15.28
CA SER A 212 10.04 -15.72 -16.10
C SER A 212 9.51 -14.43 -16.73
N ILE A 213 8.27 -14.44 -17.23
CA ILE A 213 7.59 -13.31 -17.86
C ILE A 213 7.10 -12.35 -16.78
N SER A 214 6.48 -12.88 -15.73
CA SER A 214 5.97 -12.10 -14.59
C SER A 214 7.05 -11.21 -13.98
N ARG A 215 8.27 -11.76 -13.76
CA ARG A 215 9.41 -10.99 -13.23
C ARG A 215 9.73 -9.74 -14.05
N LYS A 216 9.59 -9.77 -15.38
CA LYS A 216 9.86 -8.60 -16.23
C LYS A 216 8.84 -7.49 -16.00
N HIS A 217 7.54 -7.84 -15.95
CA HIS A 217 6.48 -6.86 -15.73
C HIS A 217 6.50 -6.30 -14.31
N VAL A 218 6.72 -7.16 -13.32
CA VAL A 218 6.83 -6.77 -11.91
C VAL A 218 8.02 -5.84 -11.70
N SER A 219 9.21 -6.21 -12.19
CA SER A 219 10.40 -5.35 -12.10
C SER A 219 10.18 -3.98 -12.75
N ARG A 220 9.55 -3.92 -13.93
CA ARG A 220 9.22 -2.66 -14.60
C ARG A 220 8.22 -1.82 -13.80
N ALA A 221 7.21 -2.45 -13.20
CA ALA A 221 6.22 -1.78 -12.37
C ALA A 221 6.86 -1.23 -11.08
N ASP A 222 7.71 -2.02 -10.42
CA ASP A 222 8.43 -1.62 -9.21
C ASP A 222 9.39 -0.47 -9.49
N SER A 223 10.15 -0.51 -10.59
CA SER A 223 10.99 0.62 -11.01
C SER A 223 10.17 1.88 -11.30
N SER A 224 8.97 1.72 -11.88
CA SER A 224 8.08 2.85 -12.15
C SER A 224 7.51 3.44 -10.85
N ARG A 225 7.16 2.60 -9.87
CA ARG A 225 6.72 3.03 -8.54
C ARG A 225 7.81 3.78 -7.80
N ALA A 226 9.01 3.21 -7.74
CA ALA A 226 10.16 3.83 -7.09
C ALA A 226 10.42 5.23 -7.66
N ALA A 227 10.47 5.36 -9.00
CA ALA A 227 10.66 6.66 -9.64
C ALA A 227 9.56 7.69 -9.32
N CYS A 228 8.31 7.26 -9.12
CA CYS A 228 7.23 8.17 -8.72
C CYS A 228 7.38 8.63 -7.28
N ILE A 229 7.75 7.72 -6.38
CA ILE A 229 7.97 8.05 -4.96
C ILE A 229 9.20 8.96 -4.82
N ASP A 230 10.29 8.67 -5.53
CA ASP A 230 11.47 9.52 -5.59
C ASP A 230 11.13 10.93 -6.10
N ALA A 231 10.28 11.02 -7.14
CA ALA A 231 9.83 12.31 -7.65
C ALA A 231 8.96 13.11 -6.65
N ALA A 232 8.22 12.43 -5.78
CA ALA A 232 7.44 13.04 -4.70
C ALA A 232 8.34 13.47 -3.52
N LEU A 233 9.38 12.70 -3.21
CA LEU A 233 10.33 13.00 -2.13
C LEU A 233 11.41 14.02 -2.51
N ALA A 234 11.79 14.13 -3.78
CA ALA A 234 12.90 14.99 -4.21
C ALA A 234 12.81 16.45 -3.70
N PRO A 235 11.65 17.15 -3.80
CA PRO A 235 11.55 18.51 -3.25
C PRO A 235 11.70 18.58 -1.72
N LEU A 236 11.33 17.50 -1.02
CA LEU A 236 11.47 17.40 0.44
C LEU A 236 12.92 17.13 0.84
N LEU A 237 13.67 16.39 0.01
CA LEU A 237 15.09 16.15 0.24
C LEU A 237 15.88 17.46 0.21
N ASP A 238 15.62 18.30 -0.79
CA ASP A 238 16.26 19.62 -0.90
C ASP A 238 15.91 20.50 0.31
N GLU A 239 14.63 20.53 0.70
CA GLU A 239 14.13 21.27 1.86
C GLU A 239 14.76 20.80 3.18
N VAL A 240 14.90 19.49 3.38
CA VAL A 240 15.63 18.92 4.52
C VAL A 240 17.10 19.33 4.49
N GLY A 241 17.74 19.33 3.33
CA GLY A 241 19.12 19.77 3.17
C GLY A 241 19.31 21.21 3.66
N ASP A 242 18.42 22.11 3.24
CA ASP A 242 18.40 23.50 3.69
C ASP A 242 18.16 23.64 5.19
N LEU A 243 17.27 22.83 5.77
CA LEU A 243 17.02 22.81 7.21
C LEU A 243 18.25 22.34 7.98
N LYS A 244 18.90 21.26 7.54
CA LYS A 244 20.11 20.73 8.20
C LYS A 244 21.26 21.75 8.23
N ALA A 245 21.31 22.69 7.29
CA ALA A 245 22.30 23.75 7.25
C ALA A 245 22.03 24.93 8.22
N ARG A 246 20.83 25.02 8.82
CA ARG A 246 20.43 26.09 9.75
C ARG A 246 20.64 25.67 11.21
N GLU A 247 20.94 26.63 12.09
CA GLU A 247 21.14 26.36 13.52
C GLU A 247 19.84 25.96 14.25
N ASP A 248 18.72 26.48 13.78
CA ASP A 248 17.36 26.22 14.28
C ASP A 248 16.54 25.33 13.34
N GLY A 249 17.19 24.70 12.36
CA GLY A 249 16.52 23.90 11.33
C GLY A 249 15.64 22.80 11.88
N GLY A 250 16.07 22.10 12.94
CA GLY A 250 15.25 21.08 13.57
C GLY A 250 13.93 21.61 14.13
N GLU A 251 13.91 22.84 14.65
CA GLU A 251 12.70 23.45 15.21
C GLU A 251 11.71 23.86 14.11
N GLN A 252 12.20 24.11 12.90
CA GLN A 252 11.41 24.50 11.73
C GLN A 252 11.00 23.32 10.84
N ALA A 253 11.51 22.11 11.09
CA ALA A 253 11.37 20.98 10.17
C ALA A 253 10.02 20.25 10.22
N ARG A 254 9.16 20.54 11.21
CA ARG A 254 7.85 19.86 11.35
C ARG A 254 7.01 19.87 10.07
N PRO A 255 6.78 21.01 9.37
CA PRO A 255 5.94 21.04 8.17
C PRO A 255 6.50 20.16 7.04
N THR A 256 7.83 20.07 6.93
CA THR A 256 8.49 19.18 5.97
C THR A 256 8.17 17.72 6.27
N PHE A 257 8.25 17.29 7.53
CA PHE A 257 7.93 15.91 7.92
C PHE A 257 6.43 15.59 7.92
N GLU A 258 5.54 16.58 8.11
CA GLU A 258 4.11 16.43 7.82
C GLU A 258 3.86 16.11 6.34
N ARG A 259 4.62 16.75 5.44
CA ARG A 259 4.58 16.41 4.00
C ARG A 259 5.20 15.06 3.70
N VAL A 260 6.30 14.65 4.36
CA VAL A 260 6.85 13.29 4.25
C VAL A 260 5.79 12.25 4.63
N ARG A 261 5.07 12.47 5.73
CA ARG A 261 3.94 11.61 6.12
C ARG A 261 2.84 11.59 5.06
N ALA A 262 2.52 12.72 4.44
CA ALA A 262 1.56 12.75 3.35
C ALA A 262 2.02 11.91 2.13
N VAL A 263 3.33 11.92 1.79
CA VAL A 263 3.89 11.02 0.76
C VAL A 263 3.73 9.55 1.18
N TRP A 264 3.98 9.22 2.45
CA TRP A 264 3.81 7.87 2.98
C TRP A 264 2.36 7.39 2.87
N GLU A 265 1.39 8.21 3.26
CA GLU A 265 -0.04 7.89 3.12
C GLU A 265 -0.45 7.77 1.64
N TRP A 266 -0.04 8.72 0.79
CA TRP A 266 -0.32 8.74 -0.65
C TRP A 266 0.25 7.53 -1.38
N SER A 267 1.42 7.05 -0.97
CA SER A 267 2.11 5.92 -1.59
C SER A 267 1.57 4.55 -1.15
N GLY A 268 0.57 4.51 -0.27
CA GLY A 268 0.07 3.27 0.32
C GLY A 268 0.99 2.71 1.41
N ARG A 269 1.66 3.60 2.16
CA ARG A 269 2.62 3.30 3.23
C ARG A 269 3.88 2.59 2.72
N ASP A 270 4.46 3.15 1.66
CA ASP A 270 5.66 2.59 1.05
C ASP A 270 6.88 2.71 1.98
N GLU A 271 7.68 1.65 2.01
CA GLU A 271 8.80 1.48 2.93
C GLU A 271 9.94 2.46 2.63
N SER A 272 10.14 2.84 1.37
CA SER A 272 11.19 3.81 1.01
C SER A 272 10.96 5.18 1.66
N VAL A 273 9.70 5.55 1.93
CA VAL A 273 9.36 6.80 2.63
C VAL A 273 9.65 6.69 4.13
N GLU A 274 9.49 5.49 4.71
CA GLU A 274 9.86 5.21 6.10
C GLU A 274 11.38 5.34 6.28
N HIS A 275 12.16 4.77 5.35
CA HIS A 275 13.62 4.92 5.28
C HIS A 275 14.02 6.40 5.13
N PHE A 276 13.39 7.11 4.18
CA PHE A 276 13.62 8.54 4.01
C PHE A 276 13.42 9.31 5.31
N ALA A 277 12.35 9.01 6.07
CA ALA A 277 12.06 9.71 7.31
C ALA A 277 13.15 9.50 8.37
N VAL A 278 13.54 8.25 8.64
CA VAL A 278 14.55 7.94 9.67
C VAL A 278 15.93 8.50 9.31
N ASP A 279 16.35 8.39 8.04
CA ASP A 279 17.65 8.88 7.57
C ASP A 279 17.77 10.40 7.69
N ASN A 280 16.66 11.12 7.51
CA ASN A 280 16.66 12.57 7.41
C ASN A 280 16.33 13.29 8.71
N VAL A 281 15.46 12.72 9.55
CA VAL A 281 15.05 13.37 10.80
C VAL A 281 16.13 13.30 11.88
N THR A 282 17.01 12.29 11.82
CA THR A 282 17.99 11.99 12.88
C THR A 282 18.92 13.16 13.18
N ASP A 283 19.51 13.79 12.16
CA ASP A 283 20.44 14.92 12.36
C ASP A 283 19.75 16.14 12.98
N LEU A 284 18.53 16.44 12.52
CA LEU A 284 17.71 17.54 13.02
C LEU A 284 17.28 17.29 14.47
N ALA A 285 16.88 16.06 14.79
CA ALA A 285 16.56 15.64 16.15
C ALA A 285 17.75 15.76 17.10
N TRP A 286 18.96 15.40 16.64
CA TRP A 286 20.18 15.55 17.44
C TRP A 286 20.49 17.00 17.81
N GLN A 287 20.23 17.96 16.93
CA GLN A 287 20.44 19.39 17.21
C GLN A 287 19.56 19.85 18.39
N ILE A 288 18.30 19.42 18.42
CA ILE A 288 17.36 19.73 19.50
C ILE A 288 17.73 18.96 20.77
N TYR A 289 18.05 17.67 20.63
CA TYR A 289 18.40 16.78 21.75
C TYR A 289 19.61 17.31 22.54
N LYS A 290 20.66 17.79 21.86
CA LYS A 290 21.85 18.37 22.50
C LYS A 290 21.55 19.62 23.34
N LYS A 291 20.48 20.35 23.00
CA LYS A 291 20.00 21.54 23.73
C LYS A 291 19.00 21.17 24.84
N ALA A 292 18.69 19.88 25.03
CA ALA A 292 17.69 19.37 25.96
C ALA A 292 16.30 20.03 25.79
N ALA A 293 15.94 20.44 24.57
CA ALA A 293 14.68 21.10 24.26
C ALA A 293 13.58 20.08 23.94
N TRP A 294 13.16 19.32 24.97
CA TRP A 294 12.28 18.14 24.83
C TRP A 294 10.93 18.41 24.17
N ASP A 295 10.29 19.54 24.48
CA ASP A 295 9.02 19.89 23.85
C ASP A 295 9.16 20.12 22.34
N LYS A 296 10.27 20.72 21.90
CA LYS A 296 10.56 20.93 20.48
C LYS A 296 10.87 19.61 19.78
N LEU A 297 11.57 18.70 20.46
CA LEU A 297 11.87 17.36 19.93
C LEU A 297 10.57 16.56 19.72
N ARG A 298 9.64 16.62 20.67
CA ARG A 298 8.32 16.00 20.55
C ARG A 298 7.53 16.56 19.36
N VAL A 299 7.53 17.89 19.21
CA VAL A 299 6.86 18.59 18.10
C VAL A 299 7.44 18.20 16.74
N LEU A 300 8.76 18.01 16.63
CA LEU A 300 9.43 17.54 15.41
C LEU A 300 9.05 16.09 15.07
N LEU A 301 9.07 15.18 16.06
CA LEU A 301 8.91 13.75 15.83
C LEU A 301 7.46 13.31 15.64
N GLU A 302 6.49 14.07 16.16
CA GLU A 302 5.05 13.77 16.09
C GLU A 302 4.58 13.29 14.69
N PRO A 303 4.84 14.01 13.58
CA PRO A 303 4.41 13.55 12.25
C PRO A 303 5.07 12.25 11.80
N CYS A 304 6.21 11.87 12.35
CA CYS A 304 6.97 10.69 11.94
C CYS A 304 6.61 9.42 12.73
N VAL A 305 5.92 9.54 13.87
CA VAL A 305 5.59 8.39 14.74
C VAL A 305 4.93 7.23 13.98
N PRO A 306 3.92 7.45 13.12
CA PRO A 306 3.31 6.35 12.36
C PRO A 306 4.28 5.64 11.41
N LEU A 307 5.26 6.37 10.87
CA LEU A 307 6.27 5.81 9.97
C LEU A 307 7.26 4.93 10.76
N PHE A 308 7.67 5.39 11.95
CA PHE A 308 8.54 4.61 12.83
C PHE A 308 7.85 3.33 13.33
N GLU A 309 6.57 3.40 13.66
CA GLU A 309 5.74 2.25 14.04
C GLU A 309 5.61 1.23 12.92
N SER A 310 5.39 1.70 11.69
CA SER A 310 5.32 0.85 10.51
C SER A 310 6.67 0.17 10.25
N LEU A 311 7.76 0.93 10.29
CA LEU A 311 9.12 0.40 10.09
C LEU A 311 9.51 -0.58 11.20
N GLU A 312 9.17 -0.32 12.46
CA GLU A 312 9.35 -1.27 13.55
C GLU A 312 8.65 -2.59 13.23
N ALA A 313 7.38 -2.55 12.83
CA ALA A 313 6.62 -3.75 12.49
C ALA A 313 7.26 -4.54 11.32
N ARG A 314 7.84 -3.85 10.33
CA ARG A 314 8.57 -4.49 9.22
C ARG A 314 9.85 -5.17 9.70
N ILE A 315 10.67 -4.47 10.48
CA ILE A 315 11.92 -5.00 11.04
C ILE A 315 11.63 -6.21 11.92
N LEU A 316 10.60 -6.16 12.77
CA LEU A 316 10.25 -7.29 13.64
C LEU A 316 9.74 -8.50 12.86
N ARG A 317 9.09 -8.28 11.69
CA ARG A 317 8.60 -9.35 10.83
C ARG A 317 9.72 -9.98 9.99
N ASP A 318 10.66 -9.19 9.50
CA ASP A 318 11.83 -9.63 8.73
C ASP A 318 13.10 -8.89 9.18
N PRO A 319 13.75 -9.36 10.27
CA PRO A 319 14.92 -8.68 10.82
C PRO A 319 16.13 -8.68 9.87
N ILE A 320 16.29 -9.73 9.06
CA ILE A 320 17.45 -9.86 8.16
C ILE A 320 17.30 -8.91 6.99
N GLY A 321 16.11 -8.81 6.39
CA GLY A 321 15.83 -7.91 5.27
C GLY A 321 16.01 -6.43 5.62
N HIS A 322 15.80 -6.04 6.89
CA HIS A 322 15.78 -4.63 7.32
C HIS A 322 16.88 -4.29 8.33
N VAL A 323 17.91 -5.13 8.48
CA VAL A 323 18.96 -4.93 9.48
C VAL A 323 19.68 -3.59 9.34
N ALA A 324 19.77 -3.05 8.11
CA ALA A 324 20.40 -1.77 7.80
C ALA A 324 19.72 -0.58 8.50
N TYR A 325 18.42 -0.66 8.78
CA TYR A 325 17.63 0.43 9.35
C TYR A 325 17.28 0.22 10.84
N ALA A 326 17.63 -0.92 11.41
CA ALA A 326 17.29 -1.26 12.79
C ALA A 326 17.89 -0.30 13.82
N ALA A 327 19.13 0.16 13.59
CA ALA A 327 19.80 1.10 14.48
C ALA A 327 19.17 2.50 14.42
N ASP A 328 18.91 3.02 13.22
CA ASP A 328 18.33 4.36 13.06
C ASP A 328 16.88 4.42 13.55
N CYS A 329 16.09 3.38 13.26
CA CYS A 329 14.75 3.23 13.82
C CYS A 329 14.78 3.13 15.35
N ALA A 330 15.73 2.37 15.93
CA ALA A 330 15.91 2.32 17.39
C ALA A 330 16.27 3.69 17.99
N GLN A 331 17.10 4.49 17.29
CA GLN A 331 17.44 5.84 17.72
C GLN A 331 16.20 6.76 17.75
N MET A 332 15.21 6.56 16.88
CA MET A 332 13.96 7.33 16.95
C MET A 332 13.19 7.04 18.23
N PHE A 333 13.10 5.77 18.64
CA PHE A 333 12.47 5.40 19.91
C PHE A 333 13.26 5.87 21.13
N VAL A 334 14.58 6.02 21.03
CA VAL A 334 15.38 6.70 22.07
C VAL A 334 14.97 8.16 22.21
N PHE A 335 14.85 8.90 21.10
CA PHE A 335 14.40 10.30 21.16
C PHE A 335 12.97 10.43 21.70
N LEU A 336 12.06 9.55 21.26
CA LEU A 336 10.70 9.52 21.78
C LEU A 336 10.67 9.25 23.28
N SER A 337 11.46 8.26 23.77
CA SER A 337 11.60 7.98 25.20
C SER A 337 12.00 9.22 25.99
N GLU A 338 13.09 9.88 25.60
CA GLU A 338 13.67 11.00 26.35
C GLU A 338 12.82 12.28 26.29
N SER A 339 11.96 12.40 25.28
CA SER A 339 11.03 13.53 25.12
C SER A 339 9.65 13.31 25.76
N GLU A 340 9.38 12.12 26.29
CA GLU A 340 8.08 11.73 26.82
C GLU A 340 7.88 12.26 28.26
N THR A 341 6.64 12.65 28.58
CA THR A 341 6.27 13.09 29.94
C THR A 341 5.57 11.98 30.73
N ASP A 342 4.94 11.03 30.03
CA ASP A 342 4.37 9.84 30.63
C ASP A 342 5.44 8.75 30.86
N ARG A 343 5.73 8.45 32.13
CA ARG A 343 6.76 7.46 32.51
C ARG A 343 6.53 6.05 31.96
N MET A 344 5.28 5.66 31.71
CA MET A 344 4.99 4.35 31.13
C MET A 344 5.34 4.32 29.64
N ARG A 345 5.00 5.38 28.91
CA ARG A 345 5.37 5.52 27.49
C ARG A 345 6.87 5.70 27.30
N GLU A 346 7.53 6.45 28.17
CA GLU A 346 8.99 6.60 28.22
C GLU A 346 9.65 5.21 28.27
N TRP A 347 9.25 4.40 29.24
CA TRP A 347 9.75 3.03 29.38
C TRP A 347 9.47 2.16 28.14
N GLN A 348 8.24 2.22 27.60
CA GLN A 348 7.85 1.44 26.42
C GLN A 348 8.71 1.79 25.20
N ASN A 349 8.95 3.08 24.95
CA ASN A 349 9.79 3.52 23.84
C ASN A 349 11.24 3.04 24.00
N ALA A 350 11.81 3.13 25.20
CA ALA A 350 13.15 2.60 25.44
C ALA A 350 13.23 1.06 25.25
N GLU A 351 12.17 0.31 25.59
CA GLU A 351 12.10 -1.13 25.31
C GLU A 351 11.98 -1.45 23.82
N ARG A 352 11.21 -0.65 23.06
CA ARG A 352 11.09 -0.78 21.61
C ARG A 352 12.44 -0.57 20.92
N ALA A 353 13.20 0.45 21.33
CA ALA A 353 14.56 0.68 20.83
C ALA A 353 15.47 -0.55 20.99
N LEU A 354 15.47 -1.17 22.18
CA LEU A 354 16.29 -2.36 22.46
C LEU A 354 15.76 -3.63 21.79
N ARG A 355 14.45 -3.70 21.51
CA ARG A 355 13.87 -4.81 20.75
C ARG A 355 14.33 -4.79 19.30
N LEU A 356 14.41 -3.60 18.71
CA LEU A 356 14.88 -3.40 17.34
C LEU A 356 16.40 -3.61 17.22
N CYS A 357 17.16 -3.03 18.15
CA CYS A 357 18.61 -3.14 18.15
C CYS A 357 19.13 -3.32 19.59
N PRO A 358 19.32 -4.58 20.05
CA PRO A 358 19.77 -4.87 21.42
C PRO A 358 21.13 -4.26 21.78
N SER A 359 21.99 -4.09 20.78
CA SER A 359 23.31 -3.48 20.92
C SER A 359 23.30 -1.95 20.83
N HIS A 360 22.14 -1.32 20.61
CA HIS A 360 22.04 0.12 20.42
C HIS A 360 22.52 0.89 21.66
N ARG A 361 23.63 1.60 21.53
CA ARG A 361 24.33 2.23 22.66
C ARG A 361 23.43 3.17 23.46
N ASN A 362 22.73 4.08 22.79
CA ASN A 362 21.89 5.07 23.47
C ASN A 362 20.65 4.41 24.07
N GLY A 363 20.08 3.39 23.42
CA GLY A 363 18.96 2.63 23.97
C GLY A 363 19.32 1.92 25.28
N ARG A 364 20.51 1.30 25.32
CA ARG A 364 21.02 0.66 26.54
C ARG A 364 21.26 1.67 27.66
N LEU A 365 21.81 2.84 27.33
CA LEU A 365 22.06 3.91 28.28
C LEU A 365 20.75 4.45 28.88
N VAL A 366 19.77 4.80 28.04
CA VAL A 366 18.47 5.31 28.49
C VAL A 366 17.74 4.27 29.34
N MET A 367 17.66 3.02 28.88
CA MET A 367 17.03 1.95 29.65
C MET A 367 17.71 1.72 31.00
N ALA A 368 19.04 1.75 31.06
CA ALA A 368 19.77 1.61 32.32
C ALA A 368 19.48 2.78 33.27
N HIS A 369 19.37 4.01 32.76
CA HIS A 369 18.98 5.18 33.56
C HIS A 369 17.56 5.03 34.12
N LEU A 370 16.59 4.64 33.30
CA LEU A 370 15.20 4.42 33.73
C LEU A 370 15.10 3.32 34.79
N CYS A 371 15.84 2.21 34.61
CA CYS A 371 15.92 1.14 35.60
C CYS A 371 16.45 1.67 36.95
N CYS A 372 17.54 2.46 36.94
CA CYS A 372 18.09 3.07 38.15
C CYS A 372 17.09 4.02 38.83
N HIS A 373 16.45 4.91 38.07
CA HIS A 373 15.49 5.88 38.60
C HIS A 373 14.26 5.19 39.22
N ARG A 374 13.73 4.14 38.57
CA ARG A 374 12.62 3.35 39.09
C ARG A 374 13.02 2.57 40.35
N ALA A 375 14.23 2.02 40.39
CA ALA A 375 14.77 1.36 41.59
C ALA A 375 14.88 2.33 42.78
N ILE A 376 15.38 3.55 42.54
CA ILE A 376 15.47 4.61 43.56
C ILE A 376 14.06 4.99 44.05
N THR A 377 13.12 5.21 43.12
CA THR A 377 11.73 5.56 43.47
C THR A 377 11.08 4.48 44.34
N LEU A 378 11.25 3.20 43.99
CA LEU A 378 10.77 2.08 44.80
C LEU A 378 11.41 2.07 46.19
N ALA A 379 12.73 2.25 46.28
CA ALA A 379 13.44 2.28 47.56
C ALA A 379 13.00 3.45 48.46
N ASP A 380 12.68 4.61 47.88
CA ASP A 380 12.25 5.81 48.60
C ASP A 380 10.78 5.75 49.05
N GLN A 381 9.90 5.14 48.25
CA GLN A 381 8.45 5.09 48.50
C GLN A 381 8.02 3.83 49.25
N THR A 382 8.92 2.87 49.45
CA THR A 382 8.56 1.62 50.11
C THR A 382 8.17 1.81 51.58
N THR A 383 7.26 0.96 52.05
CA THR A 383 6.72 0.98 53.41
C THR A 383 7.02 -0.34 54.12
N LEU A 384 6.79 -0.41 55.43
CA LEU A 384 6.93 -1.66 56.20
C LEU A 384 6.18 -2.85 55.57
N PHE A 385 5.02 -2.58 54.94
CA PHE A 385 4.17 -3.63 54.36
C PHE A 385 4.61 -4.08 52.96
N THR A 386 5.36 -3.24 52.24
CA THR A 386 5.75 -3.48 50.84
C THR A 386 7.26 -3.69 50.66
N ALA A 387 8.07 -3.40 51.69
CA ALA A 387 9.53 -3.41 51.67
C ALA A 387 10.15 -4.65 51.01
N ARG A 388 9.67 -5.84 51.36
CA ARG A 388 10.24 -7.08 50.81
C ARG A 388 10.10 -7.16 49.29
N ASN A 389 8.91 -6.84 48.77
CA ASN A 389 8.62 -6.94 47.34
C ASN A 389 9.28 -5.80 46.57
N ASP A 390 9.12 -4.55 47.05
CA ASP A 390 9.66 -3.37 46.38
C ASP A 390 11.19 -3.40 46.29
N LEU A 391 11.89 -3.84 47.36
CA LEU A 391 13.36 -3.89 47.39
C LEU A 391 13.94 -5.10 46.65
N THR A 392 13.14 -6.15 46.45
CA THR A 392 13.48 -7.26 45.54
C THR A 392 13.43 -6.76 44.10
N GLU A 393 12.34 -6.09 43.72
CA GLU A 393 12.19 -5.52 42.38
C GLU A 393 13.22 -4.41 42.10
N ALA A 394 13.47 -3.53 43.07
CA ALA A 394 14.47 -2.47 42.92
C ALA A 394 15.88 -3.05 42.69
N ALA A 395 16.26 -4.12 43.39
CA ALA A 395 17.54 -4.78 43.15
C ALA A 395 17.60 -5.44 41.77
N ARG A 396 16.52 -6.09 41.32
CA ARG A 396 16.42 -6.66 39.96
C ARG A 396 16.57 -5.58 38.89
N LEU A 397 16.02 -4.40 39.11
CA LEU A 397 16.18 -3.25 38.20
C LEU A 397 17.62 -2.73 38.17
N VAL A 398 18.31 -2.68 39.31
CA VAL A 398 19.73 -2.31 39.38
C VAL A 398 20.61 -3.33 38.64
N GLU A 399 20.35 -4.63 38.81
CA GLU A 399 21.07 -5.69 38.08
C GLU A 399 20.82 -5.59 36.56
N ARG A 400 19.58 -5.35 36.14
CA ARG A 400 19.24 -5.11 34.73
C ARG A 400 19.98 -3.89 34.18
N ALA A 401 20.03 -2.78 34.93
CA ALA A 401 20.75 -1.58 34.53
C ALA A 401 22.26 -1.84 34.38
N GLU A 402 22.86 -2.59 35.30
CA GLU A 402 24.27 -2.95 35.28
C GLU A 402 24.62 -3.85 34.09
N ALA A 403 23.81 -4.87 33.81
CA ALA A 403 23.98 -5.72 32.64
C ALA A 403 23.86 -4.94 31.33
N MET A 404 22.94 -3.97 31.28
CA MET A 404 22.72 -3.16 30.09
C MET A 404 23.81 -2.11 29.88
N TYR A 405 24.22 -1.36 30.91
CA TYR A 405 25.19 -0.28 30.75
C TYR A 405 26.01 -0.10 32.04
N PRO A 406 27.07 -0.91 32.26
CA PRO A 406 27.84 -0.93 33.51
C PRO A 406 28.47 0.42 33.87
N GLN A 407 28.68 1.28 32.87
CA GLN A 407 29.30 2.60 33.01
C GLN A 407 28.29 3.71 33.35
N SER A 408 27.03 3.37 33.63
CA SER A 408 25.99 4.36 33.95
C SER A 408 26.32 5.09 35.25
N LYS A 409 26.34 6.42 35.21
CA LYS A 409 26.61 7.26 36.38
C LYS A 409 25.55 7.09 37.49
N SER A 410 24.33 6.68 37.13
CA SER A 410 23.23 6.48 38.08
C SER A 410 23.31 5.16 38.85
N LEU A 411 24.14 4.21 38.43
CA LEU A 411 24.21 2.87 39.04
C LEU A 411 24.71 2.90 40.48
N SER A 412 25.76 3.68 40.77
CA SER A 412 26.33 3.74 42.13
C SER A 412 25.32 4.32 43.12
N ASP A 413 24.56 5.32 42.70
CA ASP A 413 23.54 5.96 43.53
C ASP A 413 22.35 5.01 43.77
N ALA A 414 21.85 4.37 42.71
CA ALA A 414 20.78 3.39 42.85
C ALA A 414 21.17 2.20 43.75
N LYS A 415 22.38 1.65 43.59
CA LYS A 415 22.92 0.60 44.48
C LYS A 415 22.96 1.05 45.93
N LYS A 416 23.48 2.25 46.18
CA LYS A 416 23.55 2.82 47.52
C LYS A 416 22.15 2.97 48.12
N ARG A 417 21.21 3.55 47.37
CA ARG A 417 19.85 3.83 47.86
C ARG A 417 19.06 2.57 48.17
N VAL A 418 19.14 1.55 47.30
CA VAL A 418 18.50 0.25 47.54
C VAL A 418 19.11 -0.43 48.77
N ASN A 419 20.43 -0.37 48.96
CA ASN A 419 21.08 -0.93 50.14
C ASN A 419 20.68 -0.21 51.44
N GLU A 420 20.63 1.13 51.43
CA GLU A 420 20.16 1.91 52.58
C GLU A 420 18.71 1.55 52.96
N ALA A 421 17.83 1.38 51.97
CA ALA A 421 16.44 0.99 52.22
C ALA A 421 16.32 -0.45 52.74
N ARG A 422 17.14 -1.39 52.22
CA ARG A 422 17.24 -2.76 52.75
C ARG A 422 17.63 -2.80 54.22
N VAL A 423 18.63 -2.03 54.61
CA VAL A 423 19.05 -1.90 56.01
C VAL A 423 17.94 -1.28 56.86
N ARG A 424 17.30 -0.20 56.38
CA ARG A 424 16.21 0.48 57.10
C ARG A 424 15.04 -0.44 57.42
N TRP A 425 14.69 -1.33 56.50
CA TRP A 425 13.51 -2.19 56.61
C TRP A 425 13.83 -3.64 57.01
N GLY A 426 15.10 -3.98 57.23
CA GLY A 426 15.52 -5.34 57.61
C GLY A 426 15.30 -6.40 56.52
N VAL A 427 15.42 -6.00 55.25
CA VAL A 427 15.26 -6.91 54.09
C VAL A 427 16.65 -7.32 53.59
N GLY A 428 17.01 -8.60 53.80
CA GLY A 428 18.26 -9.21 53.36
C GLY A 428 18.28 -9.56 51.89
#